data_AF-A0A2E6GYG7-F1
#
_entry.id   AF-A0A2E6GYG7-F1
#
_cell.length_a   1.000
_cell.length_b   1.000
_cell.length_c   1.000
_cell.angle_alpha   90.00
_cell.angle_beta   90.00
_cell.angle_gamma   90.00
#
_symmetry.space_group_name_H-M   'P 1'
#
loop_
_entity.id
_entity.type
_entity.pdbx_description
1 polymer ?
#
loop_
_entity_poly.entity_id
_entity_poly.type
_entity_poly.pdbx_seq_one_letter_code
_entity_poly.pdbx_strand_id
1 'polypeptide(L)'
;MARGATLKDIRRATEKQVARAIQPQALSRARAAFERIKREILGEFNSHPITVEIESGPLGANISGTLQGQGNLFSFIGFESGSRPTSAIRALIRKSYVSAGAPVGKHIYLNFHLPTKDEIYLSTPLPWAAGRSWVQGVETGMSGLGQYAYSRKGVSTSRSGTGTQTKNNIRTATYSPRPYVTQIIANATKRLERIIL
;
A
#
# COMPACT_ATOMS: atom_id res chain seq x y z
N MET A 1 48.21 -8.85 -33.09
CA MET A 1 47.20 -8.44 -34.09
C MET A 1 45.93 -8.04 -33.37
N ALA A 2 45.60 -6.75 -33.32
CA ALA A 2 44.33 -6.28 -32.78
C ALA A 2 43.23 -6.54 -33.83
N ARG A 3 42.20 -7.33 -33.49
CA ARG A 3 40.99 -7.43 -34.33
C ARG A 3 40.32 -6.05 -34.32
N GLY A 4 40.29 -5.38 -35.47
CA GLY A 4 39.58 -4.11 -35.64
C GLY A 4 38.09 -4.28 -35.37
N ALA A 5 37.46 -3.25 -34.77
CA ALA A 5 36.03 -3.24 -34.49
C ALA A 5 35.22 -3.40 -35.78
N THR A 6 34.23 -4.28 -35.78
CA THR A 6 33.36 -4.49 -36.95
C THR A 6 32.32 -3.36 -37.06
N LEU A 7 31.72 -3.19 -38.25
CA LEU A 7 30.61 -2.23 -38.44
C LEU A 7 29.44 -2.46 -37.46
N LYS A 8 29.19 -3.72 -37.08
CA LYS A 8 28.19 -4.08 -36.06
C LYS A 8 28.57 -3.54 -34.68
N ASP A 9 29.85 -3.60 -34.32
CA ASP A 9 30.35 -3.11 -33.03
C ASP A 9 30.25 -1.58 -32.95
N ILE A 10 30.62 -0.88 -34.03
CA ILE A 10 30.50 0.58 -34.15
C ILE A 10 29.04 1.00 -34.02
N ARG A 11 28.13 0.38 -34.78
CA ARG A 11 26.69 0.67 -34.71
C ARG A 11 26.13 0.48 -33.29
N ARG A 12 26.45 -0.64 -32.65
CA ARG A 12 25.98 -0.95 -31.29
C ARG A 12 26.51 0.06 -30.27
N ALA A 13 27.75 0.50 -30.42
CA ALA A 13 28.35 1.54 -29.59
C ALA A 13 27.65 2.89 -29.77
N THR A 14 27.36 3.29 -31.02
CA THR A 14 26.62 4.51 -31.34
C THR A 14 25.21 4.48 -30.77
N GLU A 15 24.45 3.39 -30.97
CA GLU A 15 23.11 3.22 -30.40
C GLU A 15 23.11 3.37 -28.87
N LYS A 16 24.11 2.80 -28.20
CA LYS A 16 24.29 2.91 -26.75
C LYS A 16 24.62 4.34 -26.30
N GLN A 17 25.45 5.07 -27.05
CA GLN A 17 25.77 6.47 -26.76
C GLN A 17 24.55 7.37 -26.90
N VAL A 18 23.75 7.19 -27.96
CA VAL A 18 22.49 7.92 -28.15
C VAL A 18 21.51 7.65 -27.01
N ALA A 19 21.32 6.38 -26.63
CA ALA A 19 20.45 6.04 -25.51
C ALA A 19 20.91 6.65 -24.18
N ARG A 20 22.23 6.71 -23.92
CA ARG A 20 22.81 7.40 -22.76
C ARG A 20 22.54 8.90 -22.77
N ALA A 21 22.62 9.55 -23.93
CA ALA A 21 22.36 10.98 -24.06
C ALA A 21 20.88 11.33 -23.80
N ILE A 22 19.94 10.47 -24.24
CA ILE A 22 18.48 10.70 -24.12
C ILE A 22 17.94 10.26 -22.75
N GLN A 23 18.58 9.30 -22.09
CA GLN A 23 18.12 8.71 -20.83
C GLN A 23 17.74 9.73 -19.74
N PRO A 24 18.51 10.80 -19.46
CA PRO A 24 18.13 11.79 -18.44
C PRO A 24 16.80 12.46 -18.75
N GLN A 25 16.54 12.79 -20.01
CA GLN A 25 15.28 13.40 -20.43
C GLN A 25 14.11 12.42 -20.31
N ALA A 26 14.31 11.16 -20.73
CA ALA A 26 13.31 10.10 -20.57
C ALA A 26 12.98 9.87 -19.08
N LEU A 27 13.99 9.79 -18.22
CA LEU A 27 13.82 9.64 -16.77
C LEU A 27 13.10 10.83 -16.15
N SER A 28 13.41 12.07 -16.57
CA SER A 28 12.74 13.27 -16.09
C SER A 28 11.23 13.25 -16.40
N ARG A 29 10.87 12.90 -17.64
CA ARG A 29 9.46 12.73 -18.05
C ARG A 29 8.76 11.62 -17.26
N ALA A 30 9.43 10.48 -17.09
CA ALA A 30 8.90 9.36 -16.32
C ALA A 30 8.68 9.72 -14.85
N ARG A 31 9.61 10.46 -14.23
CA ARG A 31 9.45 10.98 -12.87
C ARG A 31 8.24 11.90 -12.76
N ALA A 32 8.08 12.86 -13.68
CA ALA A 32 6.93 13.75 -13.67
C ALA A 32 5.59 13.00 -13.79
N ALA A 33 5.53 11.98 -14.65
CA ALA A 33 4.35 11.11 -14.78
C ALA A 33 4.10 10.28 -13.51
N PHE A 34 5.15 9.68 -12.96
CA PHE A 34 5.07 8.87 -11.75
C PHE A 34 4.65 9.68 -10.52
N GLU A 35 5.11 10.93 -10.39
CA GLU A 35 4.68 11.81 -9.30
C GLU A 35 3.17 12.13 -9.38
N ARG A 36 2.58 12.18 -10.58
CA ARG A 36 1.11 12.28 -10.72
C ARG A 36 0.42 11.02 -10.20
N ILE A 37 0.87 9.85 -10.65
CA ILE A 37 0.33 8.56 -10.18
C ILE A 37 0.48 8.40 -8.67
N LYS A 38 1.62 8.80 -8.09
CA LYS A 38 1.86 8.74 -6.65
C LYS A 38 0.86 9.61 -5.86
N ARG A 39 0.51 10.79 -6.38
CA ARG A 39 -0.54 11.63 -5.80
C ARG A 39 -1.92 10.99 -5.90
N GLU A 40 -2.23 10.33 -7.02
CA GLU A 40 -3.49 9.58 -7.19
C GLU A 40 -3.57 8.41 -6.20
N ILE A 41 -2.52 7.62 -6.03
CA ILE A 41 -2.44 6.54 -5.02
C ILE A 41 -2.72 7.10 -3.62
N LEU A 42 -2.07 8.21 -3.25
CA LEU A 42 -2.27 8.85 -1.95
C LEU A 42 -3.70 9.39 -1.80
N GLY A 43 -4.28 9.92 -2.87
CA GLY A 43 -5.67 10.37 -2.91
C GLY A 43 -6.63 9.22 -2.65
N GLU A 44 -6.55 8.15 -3.46
CA GLU A 44 -7.34 6.93 -3.33
C GLU A 44 -7.20 6.32 -1.94
N PHE A 45 -5.97 6.24 -1.42
CA PHE A 45 -5.71 5.77 -0.07
C PHE A 45 -6.40 6.64 0.97
N ASN A 46 -6.22 7.97 0.95
CA ASN A 46 -6.78 8.85 1.97
C ASN A 46 -8.30 8.91 1.95
N SER A 47 -8.93 8.77 0.77
CA SER A 47 -10.39 8.76 0.62
C SER A 47 -11.01 7.39 0.83
N HIS A 48 -10.22 6.32 0.95
CA HIS A 48 -10.74 4.97 1.08
C HIS A 48 -11.56 4.82 2.38
N PRO A 49 -12.75 4.17 2.36
CA PRO A 49 -13.57 4.02 3.56
C PRO A 49 -12.83 3.38 4.74
N ILE A 50 -11.95 2.40 4.48
CA ILE A 50 -11.10 1.79 5.52
C ILE A 50 -10.15 2.82 6.16
N THR A 51 -9.49 3.64 5.35
CA THR A 51 -8.56 4.67 5.86
C THR A 51 -9.29 5.68 6.71
N VAL A 52 -10.42 6.19 6.21
CA VAL A 52 -11.23 7.18 6.91
C VAL A 52 -11.78 6.61 8.21
N GLU A 53 -12.24 5.35 8.20
CA GLU A 53 -12.72 4.66 9.39
C GLU A 53 -11.64 4.53 10.47
N ILE A 54 -10.44 4.08 10.07
CA ILE A 54 -9.31 3.92 11.00
C ILE A 54 -8.84 5.29 11.52
N GLU A 55 -8.74 6.31 10.68
CA GLU A 55 -8.34 7.66 11.12
C GLU A 55 -9.39 8.35 12.00
N SER A 56 -10.65 7.92 11.94
CA SER A 56 -11.72 8.39 12.85
C SER A 56 -11.55 7.87 14.29
N GLY A 57 -10.60 6.96 14.51
CA GLY A 57 -10.25 6.46 15.82
C GLY A 57 -11.33 5.56 16.44
N PRO A 58 -11.21 5.26 17.75
CA PRO A 58 -12.04 4.26 18.42
C PRO A 58 -13.53 4.65 18.52
N LEU A 59 -13.86 5.94 18.40
CA LEU A 59 -15.23 6.44 18.45
C LEU A 59 -15.86 6.65 17.06
N GLY A 60 -15.12 6.39 15.99
CA GLY A 60 -15.61 6.48 14.61
C GLY A 60 -16.70 5.47 14.28
N ALA A 61 -17.37 5.68 13.14
CA ALA A 61 -18.38 4.75 12.62
C ALA A 61 -17.77 3.69 11.69
N ASN A 62 -18.37 2.49 11.64
CA ASN A 62 -18.03 1.48 10.63
C ASN A 62 -18.59 1.88 9.26
N ILE A 63 -17.78 2.58 8.47
CA ILE A 63 -18.15 3.05 7.12
C ILE A 63 -17.65 2.14 6.01
N SER A 64 -16.69 1.24 6.31
CA SER A 64 -16.19 0.24 5.36
C SER A 64 -17.12 -0.98 5.21
N GLY A 65 -18.08 -1.15 6.13
CA GLY A 65 -19.02 -2.26 6.14
C GLY A 65 -18.39 -3.62 6.47
N THR A 66 -17.21 -3.62 7.10
CA THR A 66 -16.42 -4.82 7.44
C THR A 66 -16.97 -5.59 8.64
N LEU A 67 -17.67 -4.92 9.57
CA LEU A 67 -18.02 -5.47 10.90
C LEU A 67 -19.51 -5.73 11.14
N GLN A 68 -20.35 -5.50 10.12
CA GLN A 68 -21.80 -5.64 10.20
C GLN A 68 -22.42 -4.86 11.40
N GLY A 69 -21.94 -3.63 11.63
CA GLY A 69 -22.67 -2.61 12.39
C GLY A 69 -22.25 -2.31 13.83
N GLN A 70 -21.43 -3.13 14.50
CA GLN A 70 -20.91 -2.77 15.84
C GLN A 70 -19.48 -2.27 15.77
N GLY A 71 -19.23 -1.15 16.47
CA GLY A 71 -17.90 -0.54 16.60
C GLY A 71 -17.31 -0.04 15.29
N ASN A 72 -16.00 -0.17 15.15
CA ASN A 72 -15.23 0.19 13.96
C ASN A 72 -13.92 -0.62 13.88
N LEU A 73 -13.26 -0.58 12.73
CA LEU A 73 -11.99 -1.28 12.49
C LEU A 73 -10.92 -0.87 13.49
N PHE A 74 -10.86 0.39 13.91
CA PHE A 74 -9.81 0.84 14.84
C PHE A 74 -9.87 0.08 16.16
N SER A 75 -11.06 0.03 16.74
CA SER A 75 -11.32 -0.64 18.02
C SER A 75 -11.39 -2.16 17.90
N PHE A 76 -11.87 -2.71 16.78
CA PHE A 76 -11.90 -4.15 16.51
C PHE A 76 -10.49 -4.74 16.30
N ILE A 77 -9.65 -4.08 15.50
CA ILE A 77 -8.24 -4.47 15.33
C ILE A 77 -7.49 -4.30 16.66
N GLY A 78 -7.94 -3.36 17.49
CA GLY A 78 -7.37 -3.10 18.81
C GLY A 78 -6.11 -2.25 18.74
N PHE A 79 -6.12 -1.23 17.88
CA PHE A 79 -5.08 -0.21 17.88
C PHE A 79 -5.08 0.56 19.18
N GLU A 80 -3.89 1.02 19.58
CA GLU A 80 -3.72 1.86 20.76
C GLU A 80 -4.41 3.21 20.55
N SER A 81 -5.06 3.74 21.58
CA SER A 81 -5.68 5.06 21.52
C SER A 81 -4.67 6.14 21.11
N GLY A 82 -5.07 7.03 20.21
CA GLY A 82 -4.18 8.07 19.65
C GLY A 82 -3.15 7.60 18.62
N SER A 83 -3.02 6.29 18.37
CA SER A 83 -2.11 5.79 17.34
C SER A 83 -2.55 6.15 15.92
N ARG A 84 -1.59 6.21 14.99
CA ARG A 84 -1.82 6.57 13.58
C ARG A 84 -1.41 5.44 12.63
N PRO A 85 -2.08 4.27 12.67
CA PRO A 85 -1.65 3.07 11.96
C PRO A 85 -1.57 3.23 10.43
N THR A 86 -2.38 4.12 9.83
CA THR A 86 -2.36 4.37 8.38
C THR A 86 -1.11 5.13 7.91
N SER A 87 -0.38 5.79 8.83
CA SER A 87 0.81 6.59 8.51
C SER A 87 1.93 5.77 7.89
N ALA A 88 2.10 4.52 8.30
CA ALA A 88 3.11 3.61 7.76
C ALA A 88 2.90 3.40 6.24
N ILE A 89 1.65 3.21 5.82
CA ILE A 89 1.31 3.03 4.40
C ILE A 89 1.56 4.32 3.61
N ARG A 90 1.18 5.49 4.16
CA ARG A 90 1.51 6.79 3.51
C ARG A 90 3.02 6.96 3.34
N ALA A 91 3.81 6.56 4.34
CA ALA A 91 5.26 6.64 4.29
C ALA A 91 5.84 5.70 3.22
N LEU A 92 5.33 4.47 3.11
CA LEU A 92 5.72 3.54 2.04
C LEU A 92 5.44 4.11 0.65
N ILE A 93 4.21 4.61 0.42
CA ILE A 93 3.83 5.19 -0.88
C ILE A 93 4.71 6.40 -1.23
N ARG A 94 5.05 7.24 -0.24
CA ARG A 94 5.92 8.42 -0.47
C ARG A 94 7.36 8.05 -0.83
N LYS A 95 7.86 6.93 -0.31
CA LYS A 95 9.21 6.42 -0.62
C LYS A 95 9.33 5.83 -2.02
N SER A 96 8.23 5.59 -2.71
CA SER A 96 8.21 5.11 -4.09
C SER A 96 8.92 6.07 -5.05
N TYR A 97 9.64 5.53 -6.02
CA TYR A 97 10.48 6.32 -6.93
C TYR A 97 10.66 5.65 -8.31
N VAL A 98 11.22 6.40 -9.25
CA VAL A 98 11.61 5.90 -10.59
C VAL A 98 13.12 6.01 -10.76
N SER A 99 13.73 4.92 -11.23
CA SER A 99 15.14 4.89 -11.64
C SER A 99 15.29 4.45 -13.10
N ALA A 100 16.43 4.76 -13.71
CA ALA A 100 16.78 4.28 -15.03
C ALA A 100 17.84 3.17 -14.90
N GLY A 101 17.66 2.07 -15.64
CA GLY A 101 18.66 1.03 -15.78
C GLY A 101 19.77 1.42 -16.78
N ALA A 102 20.82 0.62 -16.88
CA ALA A 102 21.82 0.82 -17.93
C ALA A 102 21.19 0.64 -19.33
N PRO A 103 21.46 1.53 -20.30
CA PRO A 103 20.96 1.35 -21.67
C PRO A 103 21.52 0.08 -22.32
N VAL A 104 20.68 -0.65 -23.04
CA VAL A 104 21.05 -1.83 -23.82
C VAL A 104 20.81 -1.56 -25.29
N GLY A 105 21.90 -1.32 -26.03
CA GLY A 105 21.82 -0.81 -27.41
C GLY A 105 21.04 0.51 -27.43
N LYS A 106 19.99 0.58 -28.24
CA LYS A 106 19.09 1.74 -28.33
C LYS A 106 18.01 1.82 -27.25
N HIS A 107 17.87 0.81 -26.38
CA HIS A 107 16.77 0.72 -25.42
C HIS A 107 17.13 1.37 -24.07
N ILE A 108 16.19 2.16 -23.55
CA ILE A 108 16.24 2.76 -22.21
C ILE A 108 15.25 2.01 -21.32
N TYR A 109 15.70 1.51 -20.17
CA TYR A 109 14.86 0.85 -19.19
C TYR A 109 14.54 1.78 -18.04
N LEU A 110 13.26 1.85 -17.67
CA LEU A 110 12.76 2.63 -16.54
C LEU A 110 12.17 1.65 -15.52
N ASN A 111 12.64 1.73 -14.28
CA ASN A 111 12.20 0.88 -13.17
C ASN A 111 11.34 1.71 -12.22
N PHE A 112 10.10 1.27 -12.01
CA PHE A 112 9.15 1.91 -11.12
C PHE A 112 9.09 1.12 -9.81
N HIS A 113 9.42 1.78 -8.70
CA HIS A 113 9.49 1.16 -7.39
C HIS A 113 8.26 1.55 -6.59
N LEU A 114 7.23 0.70 -6.61
CA LEU A 114 6.03 0.80 -5.77
C LEU A 114 6.13 -0.21 -4.61
N PRO A 115 5.41 -0.01 -3.49
CA PRO A 115 5.44 -0.93 -2.36
C PRO A 115 4.87 -2.29 -2.78
N THR A 116 5.63 -3.34 -2.54
CA THR A 116 5.18 -4.72 -2.74
C THR A 116 4.18 -5.12 -1.66
N LYS A 117 3.43 -6.20 -1.92
CA LYS A 117 2.50 -6.79 -0.96
C LYS A 117 3.19 -7.13 0.37
N ASP A 118 4.40 -7.68 0.30
CA ASP A 118 5.18 -8.07 1.48
C ASP A 118 5.66 -6.85 2.27
N GLU A 119 6.12 -5.79 1.60
CA GLU A 119 6.48 -4.53 2.29
C GLU A 119 5.28 -3.88 2.98
N ILE A 120 4.11 -3.90 2.33
CA ILE A 120 2.87 -3.42 2.93
C ILE A 120 2.56 -4.22 4.20
N TYR A 121 2.62 -5.55 4.13
CA TYR A 121 2.28 -6.42 5.25
C TYR A 121 3.28 -6.29 6.40
N LEU A 122 4.58 -6.22 6.10
CA LEU A 122 5.63 -6.02 7.08
C LEU A 122 5.50 -4.67 7.80
N SER A 123 5.07 -3.62 7.09
CA SER A 123 4.90 -2.28 7.67
C SER A 123 3.60 -2.09 8.47
N THR A 124 2.70 -3.08 8.48
CA THR A 124 1.36 -2.97 9.06
C THR A 124 1.08 -4.08 10.08
N PRO A 125 1.96 -4.29 11.08
CA PRO A 125 1.81 -5.38 12.04
C PRO A 125 0.52 -5.25 12.86
N LEU A 126 -0.09 -6.40 13.19
CA LEU A 126 -1.19 -6.44 14.15
C LEU A 126 -0.67 -6.13 15.56
N PRO A 127 -1.36 -5.28 16.35
CA PRO A 127 -0.90 -4.90 17.69
C PRO A 127 -0.78 -6.07 18.69
N TRP A 128 -1.40 -7.21 18.42
CA TRP A 128 -1.50 -8.37 19.31
C TRP A 128 -1.04 -9.70 18.66
N ALA A 129 -0.68 -9.69 17.39
CA ALA A 129 -0.27 -10.90 16.67
C ALA A 129 0.99 -10.60 15.85
N ALA A 130 2.14 -10.91 16.45
CA ALA A 130 3.44 -10.75 15.80
C ALA A 130 3.47 -11.54 14.48
N GLY A 131 4.09 -10.96 13.45
CA GLY A 131 4.20 -11.57 12.12
C GLY A 131 2.92 -11.54 11.27
N ARG A 132 1.81 -10.98 11.76
CA ARG A 132 0.58 -10.80 10.97
C ARG A 132 0.33 -9.34 10.65
N SER A 133 -0.29 -9.08 9.50
CA SER A 133 -0.64 -7.73 9.04
C SER A 133 -2.12 -7.40 9.26
N TRP A 134 -2.40 -6.18 9.73
CA TRP A 134 -3.77 -5.70 9.81
C TRP A 134 -4.35 -5.38 8.42
N VAL A 135 -3.52 -4.94 7.45
CA VAL A 135 -3.96 -4.75 6.07
C VAL A 135 -4.37 -6.08 5.47
N GLN A 136 -3.53 -7.12 5.64
CA GLN A 136 -3.87 -8.47 5.20
C GLN A 136 -5.18 -8.94 5.83
N GLY A 137 -5.33 -8.81 7.16
CA GLY A 137 -6.56 -9.17 7.85
C GLY A 137 -7.78 -8.44 7.30
N VAL A 138 -7.66 -7.15 6.99
CA VAL A 138 -8.77 -6.38 6.43
C VAL A 138 -9.19 -6.88 5.03
N GLU A 139 -8.21 -7.26 4.21
CA GLU A 139 -8.42 -7.69 2.82
C GLU A 139 -8.83 -9.16 2.69
N THR A 140 -8.39 -10.04 3.60
CA THR A 140 -8.65 -11.49 3.52
C THR A 140 -9.63 -12.01 4.57
N GLY A 141 -9.89 -11.23 5.61
CA GLY A 141 -10.76 -11.60 6.72
C GLY A 141 -10.04 -11.64 8.07
N MET A 142 -10.78 -11.25 9.12
CA MET A 142 -10.31 -11.30 10.51
C MET A 142 -11.30 -12.09 11.38
N SER A 143 -10.76 -13.01 12.16
CA SER A 143 -11.52 -13.75 13.17
C SER A 143 -11.77 -12.90 14.42
N GLY A 144 -12.70 -13.33 15.27
CA GLY A 144 -12.97 -12.69 16.57
C GLY A 144 -14.16 -11.72 16.57
N LEU A 145 -14.88 -11.56 15.46
CA LEU A 145 -16.00 -10.63 15.35
C LEU A 145 -17.22 -11.04 16.21
N GLY A 146 -17.43 -12.35 16.40
CA GLY A 146 -18.50 -12.86 17.27
C GLY A 146 -18.23 -12.63 18.76
N GLN A 147 -16.96 -12.48 19.14
CA GLN A 147 -16.49 -12.17 20.50
C GLN A 147 -16.26 -10.67 20.73
N TYR A 148 -16.35 -9.86 19.68
CA TYR A 148 -16.03 -8.44 19.77
C TYR A 148 -17.16 -7.66 20.45
N ALA A 149 -16.85 -7.09 21.62
CA ALA A 149 -17.72 -6.18 22.35
C ALA A 149 -17.23 -4.73 22.18
N TYR A 150 -18.17 -3.82 21.94
CA TYR A 150 -17.91 -2.39 21.77
C TYR A 150 -18.71 -1.56 22.76
N SER A 151 -18.06 -0.57 23.38
CA SER A 151 -18.69 0.39 24.30
C SER A 151 -18.17 1.80 24.03
N ARG A 152 -19.08 2.72 23.66
CA ARG A 152 -18.78 4.16 23.56
C ARG A 152 -18.45 4.80 24.90
N LYS A 153 -18.97 4.24 26.00
CA LYS A 153 -18.68 4.70 27.37
C LYS A 153 -17.27 4.32 27.83
N GLY A 154 -16.57 3.52 27.02
CA GLY A 154 -15.23 3.05 27.28
C GLY A 154 -15.18 1.65 27.87
N VAL A 155 -14.00 1.04 27.78
CA VAL A 155 -13.62 -0.24 28.37
C VAL A 155 -12.22 -0.07 28.98
N SER A 156 -12.10 -0.09 30.30
CA SER A 156 -10.86 0.26 31.02
C SER A 156 -9.67 -0.65 30.68
N THR A 157 -9.91 -1.90 30.30
CA THR A 157 -8.88 -2.87 29.92
C THR A 157 -8.57 -2.89 28.41
N SER A 158 -9.17 -1.99 27.63
CA SER A 158 -9.02 -1.93 26.17
C SER A 158 -7.89 -1.01 25.75
N ARG A 159 -6.99 -1.50 24.87
CA ARG A 159 -5.98 -0.67 24.17
C ARG A 159 -6.59 0.48 23.36
N SER A 160 -7.72 0.22 22.72
CA SER A 160 -8.43 1.26 21.95
C SER A 160 -9.34 2.12 22.83
N GLY A 161 -9.47 1.78 24.11
CA GLY A 161 -10.39 2.39 25.05
C GLY A 161 -11.87 2.03 24.83
N THR A 162 -12.26 1.34 23.76
CA THR A 162 -13.69 1.14 23.40
C THR A 162 -14.05 -0.28 22.97
N GLY A 163 -13.07 -1.12 22.62
CA GLY A 163 -13.31 -2.47 22.10
C GLY A 163 -12.57 -3.55 22.89
N THR A 164 -13.24 -4.66 23.18
CA THR A 164 -12.60 -5.84 23.80
C THR A 164 -13.13 -7.13 23.19
N GLN A 165 -12.44 -8.26 23.41
CA GLN A 165 -12.91 -9.57 23.00
C GLN A 165 -13.32 -10.40 24.23
N THR A 166 -14.52 -10.95 24.20
CA THR A 166 -15.04 -11.87 25.23
C THR A 166 -14.56 -13.30 25.00
N LYS A 167 -14.59 -14.13 26.04
CA LYS A 167 -14.24 -15.55 25.91
C LYS A 167 -15.24 -16.32 25.03
N ASN A 168 -16.51 -16.00 25.18
CA ASN A 168 -17.61 -16.64 24.44
C ASN A 168 -18.11 -15.72 23.33
N ASN A 169 -18.71 -16.30 22.29
CA ASN A 169 -19.43 -15.52 21.29
C ASN A 169 -20.62 -14.81 21.93
N ILE A 170 -20.73 -13.51 21.69
CA ILE A 170 -21.86 -12.68 22.14
C ILE A 170 -22.88 -12.44 21.02
N ARG A 171 -22.48 -12.69 19.75
CA ARG A 171 -23.35 -12.60 18.58
C ARG A 171 -22.85 -13.44 17.42
N THR A 172 -23.75 -13.79 16.51
CA THR A 172 -23.39 -14.28 15.18
C THR A 172 -23.08 -13.08 14.30
N ALA A 173 -21.83 -12.94 13.87
CA ALA A 173 -21.41 -11.87 12.98
C ALA A 173 -20.32 -12.37 12.02
N THR A 174 -20.43 -11.97 10.76
CA THR A 174 -19.50 -12.39 9.70
C THR A 174 -18.68 -11.19 9.24
N TYR A 175 -17.36 -11.32 9.33
CA TYR A 175 -16.46 -10.30 8.81
C TYR A 175 -16.59 -10.25 7.28
N SER A 176 -16.70 -9.05 6.72
CA SER A 176 -16.82 -8.84 5.27
C SER A 176 -15.52 -8.23 4.72
N PRO A 177 -14.62 -9.03 4.12
CA PRO A 177 -13.36 -8.53 3.58
C PRO A 177 -13.57 -7.49 2.48
N ARG A 178 -12.67 -6.50 2.42
CA ARG A 178 -12.72 -5.42 1.43
C ARG A 178 -11.35 -5.26 0.77
N PRO A 179 -11.28 -5.20 -0.57
CA PRO A 179 -10.06 -4.78 -1.25
C PRO A 179 -9.60 -3.41 -0.74
N TYR A 180 -8.30 -3.23 -0.57
CA TYR A 180 -7.76 -2.01 0.02
C TYR A 180 -6.42 -1.63 -0.62
N VAL A 181 -5.32 -1.58 0.15
CA VAL A 181 -4.02 -1.07 -0.30
C VAL A 181 -3.48 -1.91 -1.46
N THR A 182 -3.58 -3.23 -1.41
CA THR A 182 -3.05 -4.09 -2.47
C THR A 182 -3.75 -3.84 -3.81
N GLN A 183 -5.07 -3.60 -3.78
CA GLN A 183 -5.85 -3.26 -4.96
C GLN A 183 -5.52 -1.85 -5.49
N ILE A 184 -5.33 -0.87 -4.60
CA ILE A 184 -4.90 0.49 -4.96
C ILE A 184 -3.56 0.45 -5.69
N ILE A 185 -2.57 -0.26 -5.15
CA ILE A 185 -1.25 -0.40 -5.79
C ILE A 185 -1.35 -1.17 -7.11
N ALA A 186 -2.12 -2.27 -7.16
CA ALA A 186 -2.32 -3.02 -8.39
C ALA A 186 -2.96 -2.17 -9.51
N ASN A 187 -3.93 -1.32 -9.17
CA ASN A 187 -4.53 -0.38 -10.12
C ASN A 187 -3.51 0.66 -10.61
N ALA A 188 -2.64 1.14 -9.73
CA ALA A 188 -1.58 2.07 -10.10
C ALA A 188 -0.54 1.44 -11.04
N THR A 189 -0.16 0.18 -10.83
CA THR A 189 0.72 -0.56 -11.75
C THR A 189 0.11 -0.61 -13.15
N LYS A 190 -1.18 -0.95 -13.26
CA LYS A 190 -1.90 -0.95 -14.56
C LYS A 190 -1.94 0.42 -15.23
N ARG A 191 -2.06 1.51 -14.45
CA ARG A 191 -1.99 2.88 -14.99
C ARG A 191 -0.60 3.20 -15.53
N LEU A 192 0.46 2.78 -14.84
CA LEU A 192 1.84 3.00 -15.28
C LEU A 192 2.15 2.27 -16.58
N GLU A 193 1.70 1.03 -16.74
CA GLU A 193 1.86 0.26 -17.98
C GLU A 193 1.28 1.00 -19.20
N ARG A 194 0.12 1.66 -19.04
CA ARG A 194 -0.54 2.43 -20.11
C ARG A 194 0.15 3.76 -20.45
N ILE A 195 1.01 4.27 -19.58
CA ILE A 195 1.76 5.52 -19.84
C ILE A 195 3.05 5.25 -20.63
N ILE A 196 3.52 3.99 -20.58
CA ILE A 196 4.80 3.57 -21.15
C ILE A 196 4.62 2.88 -22.51
N LEU A 197 3.45 2.27 -22.76
CA LEU A 197 3.01 1.73 -24.05
C LEU A 197 2.40 2.81 -24.93
#